data_AF-A0A9P8SFI0-F1
#
_entry.id   AF-A0A9P8SFI0-F1
#
_cell.length_a   1.000
_cell.length_b   1.000
_cell.length_c   1.000
_cell.angle_alpha   90.00
_cell.angle_beta   90.00
_cell.angle_gamma   90.00
#
_symmetry.space_group_name_H-M   'P 1'
#
loop_
_entity.id
_entity.type
_entity.pdbx_description
1 polymer ?
#
loop_
_entity_poly.entity_id
_entity_poly.type
_entity_poly.pdbx_seq_one_letter_code
_entity_poly.pdbx_strand_id
1 'polypeptide(L)'
;MVRNIVLLGGNSHPHLTESVCNILCIPPGDRILGKFSGGESRCEIKDSVRGKDVYIIQSGSGCVNDNLIDLCIMISACKTGSAKRVTAVIPLFPYSRQPDWPYNKTGAPLSKSSDAHFAKDYTFESVPATPRPGVPRTNGLGIANGAHSLAEKLSKSVIAEDAPAESSLPKRSDTLSSVGSNGRPASSLTNFTTHDYENPSSISAFQPKPGYKQWVAQAGTLIADLLTCAGADHIITMDLHDPQYQGFFDVPVDNLYGKPLLQNYIMKHIPDYKEAVVVSPDAGGAKRATAIADDLDIEFALIHKERRPIKFTEQRNASMMLVGDIADRVCILVDDLADTANTITRAAKLLKREGATRVYALLTHGIFSGDAIPRLNASAIDKIIVTNSVPQEEHRRLCPKLEVLDIAPVFAEAIRRVHHGESISRLFQHG
;
A
#
# COMPACT_ATOMS: atom_id res chain seq x y z
N MET A 1 -15.79 15.36 -31.00
CA MET A 1 -14.78 16.10 -30.21
C MET A 1 -15.38 16.30 -28.82
N VAL A 2 -14.76 15.71 -27.81
CA VAL A 2 -15.20 15.86 -26.41
C VAL A 2 -14.92 17.31 -25.99
N ARG A 3 -15.97 18.12 -25.82
CA ARG A 3 -15.82 19.55 -25.47
C ARG A 3 -15.72 19.67 -23.95
N ASN A 4 -14.93 20.62 -23.44
CA ASN A 4 -14.80 20.93 -22.01
C ASN A 4 -14.15 19.86 -21.12
N ILE A 5 -13.44 18.90 -21.71
CA ILE A 5 -12.55 17.99 -20.98
C ILE A 5 -11.13 18.57 -20.94
N VAL A 6 -10.43 18.42 -19.83
CA VAL A 6 -8.99 18.64 -19.71
C VAL A 6 -8.36 17.42 -19.08
N LEU A 7 -7.28 16.93 -19.69
CA LEU A 7 -6.56 15.78 -19.18
C LEU A 7 -5.12 16.20 -18.86
N LEU A 8 -4.75 16.07 -17.58
CA LEU A 8 -3.42 16.38 -17.06
C LEU A 8 -2.73 15.08 -16.67
N GLY A 9 -1.45 14.94 -17.01
CA GLY A 9 -0.62 13.83 -16.54
C GLY A 9 0.32 14.28 -15.43
N GLY A 10 0.42 13.48 -14.37
CA GLY A 10 1.47 13.61 -13.35
C GLY A 10 2.83 13.09 -13.84
N ASN A 11 3.80 13.00 -12.91
CA ASN A 11 5.16 12.52 -13.21
C ASN A 11 5.29 10.99 -13.29
N SER A 12 4.31 10.24 -12.75
CA SER A 12 4.42 8.78 -12.65
C SER A 12 4.33 8.05 -13.99
N HIS A 13 3.50 8.55 -14.93
CA HIS A 13 3.23 7.83 -16.18
C HIS A 13 2.82 8.77 -17.34
N PRO A 14 3.76 9.54 -17.89
CA PRO A 14 3.47 10.47 -18.99
C PRO A 14 3.03 9.74 -20.27
N HIS A 15 3.57 8.56 -20.56
CA HIS A 15 3.23 7.80 -21.76
C HIS A 15 1.77 7.33 -21.79
N LEU A 16 1.25 6.86 -20.65
CA LEU A 16 -0.18 6.52 -20.54
C LEU A 16 -1.07 7.75 -20.75
N THR A 17 -0.65 8.91 -20.22
CA THR A 17 -1.37 10.18 -20.41
C THR A 17 -1.48 10.53 -21.89
N GLU A 18 -0.37 10.48 -22.63
CA GLU A 18 -0.34 10.75 -24.07
C GLU A 18 -1.21 9.76 -24.84
N SER A 19 -1.14 8.47 -24.51
CA SER A 19 -1.93 7.41 -25.15
C SER A 19 -3.43 7.64 -24.97
N VAL A 20 -3.87 7.97 -23.75
CA VAL A 20 -5.28 8.27 -23.45
C VAL A 20 -5.74 9.55 -24.18
N CYS A 21 -4.92 10.60 -24.19
CA CYS A 21 -5.20 11.84 -24.94
C CYS A 21 -5.38 11.58 -26.44
N ASN A 22 -4.50 10.75 -27.04
CA ASN A 22 -4.57 10.37 -28.44
C ASN A 22 -5.88 9.64 -28.78
N ILE A 23 -6.30 8.70 -27.93
CA ILE A 23 -7.57 7.96 -28.12
C ILE A 23 -8.78 8.87 -27.98
N LEU A 24 -8.74 9.82 -27.04
CA LEU A 24 -9.81 10.81 -26.84
C LEU A 24 -9.81 11.94 -27.89
N CYS A 25 -8.77 12.00 -28.74
CA CYS A 25 -8.53 13.05 -29.71
C CYS A 25 -8.52 14.46 -29.06
N ILE A 26 -7.83 14.59 -27.92
CA ILE A 26 -7.63 15.85 -27.20
C ILE A 26 -6.14 16.08 -26.94
N PRO A 27 -5.65 17.34 -26.90
CA PRO A 27 -4.28 17.61 -26.47
C PRO A 27 -4.13 17.37 -24.95
N PRO A 28 -2.96 16.88 -24.48
CA PRO A 28 -2.66 16.87 -23.06
C PRO A 28 -2.55 18.32 -22.55
N GLY A 29 -3.08 18.58 -21.35
CA GLY A 29 -3.02 19.91 -20.75
C GLY A 29 -1.59 20.30 -20.37
N ASP A 30 -1.24 21.58 -20.57
CA ASP A 30 0.08 22.12 -20.22
C ASP A 30 0.17 22.38 -18.71
N ARG A 31 1.24 21.84 -18.13
CA ARG A 31 1.57 21.92 -16.70
C ARG A 31 3.08 21.83 -16.51
N ILE A 32 3.57 22.51 -15.49
CA ILE A 32 4.93 22.35 -14.99
C ILE A 32 4.86 21.51 -13.72
N LEU A 33 5.56 20.40 -13.71
CA LEU A 33 5.81 19.60 -12.52
C LEU A 33 7.32 19.54 -12.30
N GLY A 34 7.74 19.75 -11.06
CA GLY A 34 9.16 19.72 -10.69
C GLY A 34 9.36 19.67 -9.20
N LYS A 35 10.62 19.73 -8.78
CA LYS A 35 11.02 19.73 -7.37
C LYS A 35 11.85 20.98 -7.09
N PHE A 36 11.56 21.65 -5.97
CA PHE A 36 12.48 22.64 -5.42
C PHE A 36 13.74 21.94 -4.89
N SER A 37 14.83 22.70 -4.70
CA SER A 37 16.09 22.15 -4.16
C SER A 37 15.93 21.48 -2.79
N GLY A 38 14.92 21.87 -2.01
CA GLY A 38 14.55 21.25 -0.74
C GLY A 38 13.72 19.97 -0.84
N GLY A 39 13.34 19.50 -2.04
CA GLY A 39 12.54 18.30 -2.25
C GLY A 39 11.02 18.50 -2.26
N GLU A 40 10.55 19.74 -2.03
CA GLU A 40 9.15 20.11 -2.15
C GLU A 40 8.67 20.06 -3.60
N SER A 41 7.43 19.60 -3.80
CA SER A 41 6.80 19.51 -5.11
C SER A 41 6.34 20.89 -5.61
N ARG A 42 6.72 21.24 -6.84
CA ARG A 42 6.25 22.42 -7.57
C ARG A 42 5.27 21.99 -8.65
N CYS A 43 4.09 22.58 -8.65
CA CYS A 43 3.07 22.35 -9.67
C CYS A 43 2.49 23.67 -10.15
N GLU A 44 2.45 23.88 -11.47
CA GLU A 44 1.78 25.01 -12.11
C GLU A 44 0.93 24.51 -13.27
N ILE A 45 -0.38 24.72 -13.20
CA ILE A 45 -1.31 24.43 -14.30
C ILE A 45 -1.37 25.67 -15.18
N LYS A 46 -0.98 25.55 -16.45
CA LYS A 46 -0.91 26.70 -17.37
C LYS A 46 -2.19 26.90 -18.17
N ASP A 47 -2.88 25.81 -18.46
CA ASP A 47 -4.16 25.88 -19.15
C ASP A 47 -5.30 26.27 -18.21
N SER A 48 -6.25 27.06 -18.72
CA SER A 48 -7.45 27.38 -17.96
C SER A 48 -8.30 26.13 -17.74
N VAL A 49 -8.55 25.80 -16.48
CA VAL A 49 -9.42 24.69 -16.02
C VAL A 49 -10.82 25.16 -15.60
N ARG A 50 -11.07 26.48 -15.57
CA ARG A 50 -12.32 27.07 -15.08
C ARG A 50 -13.54 26.50 -15.80
N GLY A 51 -14.48 25.93 -15.03
CA GLY A 51 -15.72 25.35 -15.54
C GLY A 51 -15.55 24.08 -16.37
N LYS A 52 -14.34 23.52 -16.47
CA LYS A 52 -14.04 22.30 -17.23
C LYS A 52 -14.11 21.06 -16.36
N ASP A 53 -14.27 19.90 -16.99
CA ASP A 53 -14.20 18.58 -16.38
C ASP A 53 -12.75 18.08 -16.49
N VAL A 54 -12.04 18.05 -15.36
CA VAL A 54 -10.60 17.80 -15.31
C VAL A 54 -10.33 16.37 -14.88
N TYR A 55 -9.45 15.68 -15.59
CA TYR A 55 -8.96 14.34 -15.26
C TYR A 55 -7.45 14.41 -15.04
N ILE A 56 -6.98 13.89 -13.91
CA ILE A 56 -5.55 13.88 -13.57
C ILE A 56 -5.06 12.43 -13.51
N ILE A 57 -4.21 12.02 -14.44
CA ILE A 57 -3.64 10.68 -14.49
C ILE A 57 -2.36 10.62 -13.67
N GLN A 58 -2.37 9.81 -12.61
CA GLN A 58 -1.19 9.55 -11.78
C GLN A 58 -1.29 8.15 -11.17
N SER A 59 -0.31 7.28 -11.46
CA SER A 59 -0.19 5.95 -10.90
C SER A 59 0.64 5.93 -9.61
N GLY A 60 0.28 5.05 -8.67
CA GLY A 60 0.96 4.82 -7.39
C GLY A 60 2.25 4.00 -7.50
N SER A 61 3.10 4.29 -8.49
CA SER A 61 4.36 3.57 -8.73
C SER A 61 5.59 4.47 -8.67
N GLY A 62 6.79 3.88 -8.57
CA GLY A 62 8.05 4.62 -8.50
C GLY A 62 8.20 5.36 -7.17
N CYS A 63 8.40 6.67 -7.20
CA CYS A 63 8.41 7.52 -6.00
C CYS A 63 6.98 7.75 -5.48
N VAL A 64 6.38 6.71 -4.88
CA VAL A 64 4.95 6.66 -4.50
C VAL A 64 4.51 7.89 -3.70
N ASN A 65 5.28 8.29 -2.70
CA ASN A 65 4.95 9.41 -1.82
C ASN A 65 4.98 10.75 -2.57
N ASP A 66 6.01 10.95 -3.39
CA ASP A 66 6.13 12.16 -4.23
C ASP A 66 4.98 12.24 -5.24
N ASN A 67 4.67 11.12 -5.88
CA ASN A 67 3.59 11.05 -6.87
C ASN A 67 2.22 11.31 -6.24
N LEU A 68 2.00 10.82 -5.01
CA LEU A 68 0.78 11.10 -4.24
C LEU A 68 0.68 12.59 -3.89
N ILE A 69 1.76 13.21 -3.40
CA ILE A 69 1.76 14.63 -3.05
C ILE A 69 1.58 15.50 -4.31
N ASP A 70 2.25 15.17 -5.42
CA ASP A 70 2.05 15.82 -6.71
C ASP A 70 0.58 15.78 -7.14
N LEU A 71 -0.07 14.61 -7.01
CA LEU A 71 -1.49 14.44 -7.32
C LEU A 71 -2.38 15.33 -6.44
N CYS A 72 -2.19 15.32 -5.12
CA CYS A 72 -2.94 16.17 -4.20
C CYS A 72 -2.80 17.66 -4.53
N ILE A 73 -1.58 18.12 -4.85
CA ILE A 73 -1.33 19.52 -5.23
C ILE A 73 -2.02 19.84 -6.56
N MET A 74 -1.94 18.96 -7.56
CA MET A 74 -2.61 19.15 -8.84
C MET A 74 -4.14 19.22 -8.69
N ILE A 75 -4.73 18.35 -7.87
CA ILE A 75 -6.17 18.35 -7.57
C ILE A 75 -6.55 19.69 -6.94
N SER A 76 -5.83 20.12 -5.90
CA SER A 76 -6.07 21.39 -5.20
C SER A 76 -5.91 22.60 -6.12
N ALA A 77 -4.89 22.61 -6.99
CA ALA A 77 -4.69 23.65 -8.00
C ALA A 77 -5.85 23.72 -9.00
N CYS A 78 -6.38 22.57 -9.43
CA CYS A 78 -7.53 22.53 -10.34
C CYS A 78 -8.82 23.01 -9.64
N LYS A 79 -9.02 22.63 -8.38
CA LYS A 79 -10.19 23.03 -7.59
C LYS A 79 -10.19 24.54 -7.32
N THR A 80 -9.06 25.09 -6.89
CA THR A 80 -8.88 26.55 -6.71
C THR A 80 -8.96 27.30 -8.04
N GLY A 81 -8.51 26.69 -9.14
CA GLY A 81 -8.71 27.13 -10.52
C GLY A 81 -10.18 27.12 -11.01
N SER A 82 -11.14 26.80 -10.12
CA SER A 82 -12.58 26.74 -10.41
C SER A 82 -12.95 25.69 -11.47
N ALA A 83 -12.25 24.55 -11.50
CA ALA A 83 -12.70 23.38 -12.25
C ALA A 83 -14.12 22.98 -11.83
N LYS A 84 -14.95 22.57 -12.80
CA LYS A 84 -16.32 22.12 -12.51
C LYS A 84 -16.31 20.81 -11.72
N ARG A 85 -15.40 19.91 -12.10
CA ARG A 85 -15.20 18.60 -11.49
C ARG A 85 -13.75 18.19 -11.68
N VAL A 86 -13.16 17.57 -10.65
CA VAL A 86 -11.80 17.01 -10.70
C VAL A 86 -11.87 15.51 -10.44
N THR A 87 -11.51 14.71 -11.43
CA THR A 87 -11.45 13.25 -11.34
C THR A 87 -10.00 12.81 -11.23
N ALA A 88 -9.64 12.11 -10.16
CA ALA A 88 -8.32 11.48 -10.05
C ALA A 88 -8.34 10.11 -10.74
N VAL A 89 -7.48 9.94 -11.74
CA VAL A 89 -7.34 8.70 -12.50
C VAL A 89 -6.06 8.01 -12.04
N ILE A 90 -6.21 6.93 -11.29
CA ILE A 90 -5.15 6.29 -10.52
C ILE A 90 -5.04 4.81 -10.94
N PRO A 91 -4.31 4.48 -12.02
CA PRO A 91 -4.25 3.12 -12.54
C PRO A 91 -3.79 2.07 -11.51
N LEU A 92 -2.75 2.36 -10.73
CA LEU A 92 -2.40 1.58 -9.54
C LEU A 92 -2.67 2.44 -8.30
N PHE A 93 -3.60 2.01 -7.45
CA PHE A 93 -3.91 2.72 -6.21
C PHE A 93 -2.80 2.57 -5.16
N PRO A 94 -2.19 3.67 -4.67
CA PRO A 94 -1.09 3.59 -3.72
C PRO A 94 -1.58 3.11 -2.34
N TYR A 95 -0.72 2.44 -1.58
CA TYR A 95 -1.02 1.92 -0.23
C TYR A 95 -2.16 0.89 -0.12
N SER A 96 -2.78 0.47 -1.22
CA SER A 96 -3.88 -0.53 -1.27
C SER A 96 -3.54 -1.91 -0.69
N ARG A 97 -2.28 -2.21 -0.39
CA ARG A 97 -1.85 -3.50 0.17
C ARG A 97 -1.78 -3.50 1.70
N GLN A 98 -1.91 -2.34 2.34
CA GLN A 98 -1.81 -2.24 3.79
C GLN A 98 -3.19 -2.52 4.40
N PRO A 99 -3.35 -3.61 5.18
CA PRO A 99 -4.66 -4.03 5.64
C PRO A 99 -5.29 -2.97 6.54
N ASP A 100 -6.45 -2.46 6.13
CA ASP A 100 -7.30 -1.64 6.99
C ASP A 100 -8.14 -2.60 7.86
N TRP A 101 -7.59 -3.04 9.00
CA TRP A 101 -8.32 -3.89 9.93
C TRP A 101 -9.57 -3.14 10.43
N PRO A 102 -10.75 -3.79 10.50
CA PRO A 102 -12.00 -3.10 10.82
C PRO A 102 -11.89 -2.36 12.15
N TYR A 103 -11.95 -1.03 12.04
CA TYR A 103 -12.04 -0.10 13.16
C TYR A 103 -13.50 0.30 13.35
N ASN A 104 -14.00 0.13 14.56
CA ASN A 104 -15.20 0.85 15.00
C ASN A 104 -14.77 2.29 15.30
N LYS A 105 -15.51 3.30 14.80
CA LYS A 105 -15.20 4.74 14.98
C LYS A 105 -14.93 5.20 16.42
N THR A 106 -15.31 4.40 17.42
CA THR A 106 -14.87 4.55 18.81
C THR A 106 -13.41 4.14 18.94
N GLY A 107 -12.55 5.11 19.30
CA GLY A 107 -11.12 4.92 19.58
C GLY A 107 -10.79 3.63 20.30
N ALA A 108 -9.56 3.13 20.09
CA ALA A 108 -9.06 1.84 20.56
C ALA A 108 -9.83 1.34 21.79
N PRO A 109 -10.65 0.28 21.69
CA PRO A 109 -11.47 -0.15 22.80
C PRO A 109 -10.52 -0.55 23.93
N LEU A 110 -10.51 0.25 25.00
CA LEU A 110 -9.96 -0.18 26.27
C LEU A 110 -10.65 -1.50 26.58
N SER A 111 -9.91 -2.61 26.59
CA SER A 111 -10.54 -3.85 27.04
C SER A 111 -10.97 -3.61 28.48
N LYS A 112 -12.27 -3.72 28.76
CA LYS A 112 -12.71 -3.85 30.14
C LYS A 112 -11.92 -5.03 30.72
N SER A 113 -11.12 -4.78 31.75
CA SER A 113 -10.57 -5.88 32.55
C SER A 113 -11.76 -6.72 32.99
N SER A 114 -11.68 -8.02 32.76
CA SER A 114 -12.62 -8.97 33.34
C SER A 114 -12.32 -9.08 34.83
N ASP A 115 -12.64 -8.06 35.61
CA ASP A 115 -12.67 -8.15 37.06
C ASP A 115 -14.02 -8.70 37.49
N ALA A 116 -14.20 -10.00 37.27
CA ALA A 116 -15.02 -10.78 38.17
C ALA A 116 -14.25 -10.86 39.50
N HIS A 117 -14.93 -10.44 40.58
CA HIS A 117 -14.48 -10.37 41.97
C HIS A 117 -13.73 -9.11 42.38
N PHE A 118 -14.46 -8.04 42.69
CA PHE A 118 -14.44 -7.39 44.02
C PHE A 118 -15.64 -6.43 44.10
N ALA A 119 -16.77 -6.94 44.56
CA ALA A 119 -17.85 -6.10 45.05
C ALA A 119 -17.45 -5.57 46.44
N LYS A 120 -17.26 -4.25 46.56
CA LYS A 120 -17.81 -3.36 47.60
C LYS A 120 -17.09 -2.01 47.63
N ASP A 121 -17.90 -0.98 47.88
CA ASP A 121 -17.56 0.38 48.35
C ASP A 121 -16.95 1.37 47.35
N TYR A 122 -17.82 1.94 46.49
CA TYR A 122 -17.66 3.30 46.00
C TYR A 122 -18.53 4.24 46.83
N THR A 123 -17.93 5.11 47.64
CA THR A 123 -18.61 6.29 48.20
C THR A 123 -18.37 7.49 47.30
N PHE A 124 -19.48 8.06 46.83
CA PHE A 124 -19.57 9.25 46.00
C PHE A 124 -19.23 10.49 46.83
N GLU A 125 -17.96 10.81 47.00
CA GLU A 125 -17.53 12.14 47.46
C GLU A 125 -16.04 12.33 47.15
N SER A 126 -15.75 12.89 45.99
CA SER A 126 -14.43 13.44 45.68
C SER A 126 -14.62 14.78 44.95
N VAL A 127 -15.30 15.70 45.62
CA VAL A 127 -15.12 17.12 45.32
C VAL A 127 -13.97 17.58 46.22
N PRO A 128 -12.82 18.02 45.70
CA PRO A 128 -11.79 18.58 46.55
C PRO A 128 -12.31 19.88 47.17
N ALA A 129 -12.53 19.90 48.49
CA ALA A 129 -12.90 21.13 49.18
C ALA A 129 -11.71 22.10 49.12
N THR A 130 -11.90 23.25 48.50
CA THR A 130 -10.92 24.35 48.46
C THR A 130 -10.57 24.75 49.91
N PRO A 131 -9.31 24.64 50.37
CA PRO A 131 -9.00 24.93 51.77
C PRO A 131 -9.08 26.44 52.03
N ARG A 132 -9.96 26.87 52.94
CA ARG A 132 -9.92 28.21 53.55
C ARG A 132 -9.09 28.19 54.83
N PRO A 133 -8.33 29.24 55.15
CA PRO A 133 -7.54 29.30 56.37
C PRO A 133 -8.43 29.30 57.63
N GLY A 134 -8.17 28.38 58.58
CA GLY A 134 -8.70 28.49 59.96
C GLY A 134 -9.49 27.31 60.56
N VAL A 135 -9.52 26.11 59.97
CA VAL A 135 -10.21 24.94 60.57
C VAL A 135 -9.21 23.82 60.93
N PRO A 136 -9.36 23.10 62.08
CA PRO A 136 -8.34 22.18 62.59
C PRO A 136 -8.24 20.87 61.81
N ARG A 137 -7.01 20.35 61.68
CA ARG A 137 -6.71 19.04 61.07
C ARG A 137 -7.07 17.91 62.05
N THR A 138 -7.81 16.91 61.57
CA THR A 138 -8.07 15.68 62.33
C THR A 138 -6.81 14.79 62.33
N ASN A 139 -6.32 14.48 63.53
CA ASN A 139 -5.22 13.55 63.77
C ASN A 139 -5.70 12.09 63.71
N GLY A 140 -5.09 11.31 62.81
CA GLY A 140 -4.70 9.92 63.08
C GLY A 140 -5.68 8.80 62.68
N LEU A 141 -5.35 8.11 61.58
CA LEU A 141 -5.16 6.66 61.65
C LEU A 141 -3.67 6.41 61.36
N GLY A 142 -2.99 5.90 62.39
CA GLY A 142 -1.55 5.78 62.48
C GLY A 142 -0.95 4.71 61.57
N ILE A 143 0.18 5.10 60.98
CA ILE A 143 1.14 4.31 60.21
C ILE A 143 2.08 3.63 61.22
N ALA A 144 2.35 2.33 61.03
CA ALA A 144 3.62 1.75 61.47
C ALA A 144 4.31 1.18 60.22
N ASN A 145 5.56 1.58 60.03
CA ASN A 145 6.46 1.31 58.88
C ASN A 145 6.26 2.25 57.67
N GLY A 146 6.42 3.54 57.95
CA GLY A 146 6.50 4.60 56.96
C GLY A 146 7.90 4.80 56.36
N ALA A 147 7.89 5.35 55.15
CA ALA A 147 8.88 6.26 54.56
C ALA A 147 10.36 5.85 54.39
N HIS A 148 10.81 4.71 54.91
CA HIS A 148 12.22 4.30 54.78
C HIS A 148 12.54 3.52 53.49
N SER A 149 11.54 3.00 52.77
CA SER A 149 11.76 2.19 51.55
C SER A 149 11.77 3.00 50.24
N LEU A 150 11.31 4.26 50.25
CA LEU A 150 11.21 5.08 49.03
C LEU A 150 12.44 5.97 48.84
N ALA A 151 13.03 6.47 49.93
CA ALA A 151 14.25 7.28 49.89
C ALA A 151 15.48 6.46 49.48
N GLU A 152 15.52 5.17 49.84
CA GLU A 152 16.62 4.24 49.50
C GLU A 152 16.59 3.77 48.02
N LYS A 153 15.44 3.90 47.35
CA LYS A 153 15.28 3.57 45.91
C LYS A 153 15.51 4.77 44.98
N LEU A 154 15.56 5.98 45.52
CA LEU A 154 15.88 7.21 44.77
C LEU A 154 17.35 7.64 44.90
N SER A 155 18.11 7.04 45.83
CA SER A 155 19.53 7.34 46.07
C SER A 155 20.53 6.53 45.23
N LYS A 156 20.07 5.66 44.33
CA LYS A 156 20.94 4.88 43.42
C LYS A 156 21.08 5.45 42.01
N SER A 157 20.65 6.70 41.80
CA SER A 157 20.76 7.39 40.52
C SER A 157 21.23 8.83 40.71
N VAL A 158 22.47 9.00 41.18
CA VAL A 158 23.25 10.23 40.97
C VAL A 158 24.72 9.90 40.71
N ILE A 159 25.20 10.57 39.68
CA ILE A 159 26.57 10.79 39.19
C ILE A 159 27.56 10.99 40.35
N ALA A 160 28.73 10.36 40.26
CA ALA A 160 29.86 10.61 41.14
C ALA A 160 30.81 11.64 40.53
N GLU A 161 31.11 12.71 41.27
CA GLU A 161 32.30 13.56 41.10
C GLU A 161 32.84 13.98 42.49
N ASP A 162 34.16 13.91 42.64
CA ASP A 162 35.04 14.78 43.44
C ASP A 162 36.50 14.36 43.12
N ALA A 163 37.56 15.17 42.96
CA ALA A 163 37.87 16.57 43.30
C ALA A 163 39.11 17.06 42.45
N PRO A 164 39.93 18.09 42.82
CA PRO A 164 39.79 19.49 42.37
C PRO A 164 41.04 20.11 41.66
N ALA A 165 40.83 21.34 41.14
CA ALA A 165 41.79 22.43 40.84
C ALA A 165 42.66 22.40 39.56
N GLU A 166 42.38 23.31 38.60
CA GLU A 166 43.18 24.51 38.29
C GLU A 166 42.70 25.23 37.00
N SER A 167 43.09 26.50 36.91
CA SER A 167 42.71 27.56 35.96
C SER A 167 42.92 27.27 34.47
N SER A 168 41.98 27.73 33.62
CA SER A 168 42.22 28.66 32.50
C SER A 168 41.01 28.75 31.54
N LEU A 169 40.53 29.96 31.27
CA LEU A 169 39.81 30.26 30.01
C LEU A 169 40.86 30.25 28.88
N PRO A 170 40.60 29.74 27.65
CA PRO A 170 39.94 30.61 26.65
C PRO A 170 39.28 29.95 25.40
N LYS A 171 38.55 30.81 24.67
CA LYS A 171 38.42 30.97 23.19
C LYS A 171 37.50 30.08 22.35
N ARG A 172 36.58 30.80 21.67
CA ARG A 172 36.01 30.47 20.35
C ARG A 172 37.11 30.37 19.29
N SER A 173 36.99 29.39 18.39
CA SER A 173 37.66 29.38 17.10
C SER A 173 36.78 28.68 16.07
N ASP A 174 36.50 29.39 14.98
CA ASP A 174 36.07 28.81 13.71
C ASP A 174 37.14 27.86 13.16
N THR A 175 36.75 26.75 12.53
CA THR A 175 37.46 26.19 11.37
C THR A 175 36.63 25.17 10.59
N LEU A 176 36.85 25.24 9.27
CA LEU A 176 36.34 24.39 8.21
C LEU A 176 36.85 22.94 8.24
N SER A 177 36.10 22.10 7.52
CA SER A 177 36.53 21.00 6.61
C SER A 177 37.09 19.67 7.17
N SER A 178 36.26 18.62 6.96
CA SER A 178 36.53 17.31 6.34
C SER A 178 37.65 16.38 6.85
N VAL A 179 37.23 15.19 7.30
CA VAL A 179 37.56 13.82 6.80
C VAL A 179 37.71 12.82 7.96
N GLY A 180 36.85 11.79 7.94
CA GLY A 180 37.21 10.41 8.28
C GLY A 180 37.17 9.97 9.76
N SER A 181 36.05 9.34 10.16
CA SER A 181 36.12 8.21 11.09
C SER A 181 34.97 7.23 10.86
N ASN A 182 35.37 6.02 10.50
CA ASN A 182 34.58 4.80 10.43
C ASN A 182 33.95 4.44 11.77
N GLY A 183 32.79 3.77 11.72
CA GLY A 183 32.32 2.91 12.81
C GLY A 183 30.96 3.30 13.40
N ARG A 184 29.90 3.27 12.60
CA ARG A 184 28.54 3.00 13.12
C ARG A 184 28.16 1.58 12.71
N PRO A 185 27.67 0.72 13.62
CA PRO A 185 27.12 -0.56 13.21
C PRO A 185 25.93 -0.25 12.30
N ALA A 186 25.98 -0.74 11.06
CA ALA A 186 24.83 -0.73 10.18
C ALA A 186 23.72 -1.49 10.91
N SER A 187 22.69 -0.78 11.39
CA SER A 187 21.39 -1.41 11.56
C SER A 187 21.05 -2.00 10.19
N SER A 188 21.09 -3.32 10.07
CA SER A 188 20.62 -4.00 8.88
C SER A 188 19.19 -3.52 8.62
N LEU A 189 19.02 -2.66 7.62
CA LEU A 189 17.72 -2.26 7.11
C LEU A 189 17.07 -3.55 6.63
N THR A 190 16.19 -4.10 7.46
CA THR A 190 15.32 -5.19 7.05
C THR A 190 14.35 -4.58 6.06
N ASN A 191 14.49 -4.97 4.79
CA ASN A 191 13.54 -4.57 3.76
C ASN A 191 12.22 -5.28 4.07
N PHE A 192 11.29 -4.55 4.68
CA PHE A 192 9.93 -5.02 4.90
C PHE A 192 9.25 -5.23 3.54
N THR A 193 8.70 -6.42 3.36
CA THR A 193 7.89 -6.77 2.20
C THR A 193 6.42 -6.84 2.64
N THR A 194 5.51 -6.65 1.71
CA THR A 194 4.06 -6.67 1.97
C THR A 194 3.52 -8.00 2.53
N HIS A 195 4.21 -9.12 2.32
CA HIS A 195 3.85 -10.41 2.96
C HIS A 195 4.11 -10.43 4.47
N ASP A 196 4.76 -9.40 5.01
CA ASP A 196 5.03 -9.24 6.43
C ASP A 196 3.79 -8.70 7.19
N TYR A 197 2.84 -8.05 6.51
CA TYR A 197 1.54 -7.66 7.10
C TYR A 197 0.56 -8.83 7.20
N GLU A 198 0.65 -9.79 6.28
CA GLU A 198 -0.09 -11.07 6.33
C GLU A 198 0.49 -12.06 7.36
N ASN A 199 1.49 -11.64 8.12
CA ASN A 199 2.24 -12.50 9.01
C ASN A 199 2.07 -12.04 10.48
N PRO A 200 1.15 -12.67 11.22
CA PRO A 200 1.05 -12.44 12.68
C PRO A 200 2.36 -12.74 13.41
N SER A 201 3.26 -13.56 12.82
CA SER A 201 4.52 -13.97 13.46
C SER A 201 5.71 -13.03 13.18
N SER A 202 5.75 -12.27 12.08
CA SER A 202 6.73 -11.15 11.93
C SER A 202 6.26 -9.88 12.63
N ILE A 203 4.97 -9.82 12.98
CA ILE A 203 4.39 -8.87 13.93
C ILE A 203 4.63 -9.35 15.39
N SER A 204 5.25 -10.51 15.63
CA SER A 204 5.40 -11.05 17.01
C SER A 204 6.47 -10.39 17.88
N ALA A 205 7.11 -9.30 17.42
CA ALA A 205 7.89 -8.45 18.33
C ALA A 205 6.99 -7.57 19.22
N PHE A 206 5.71 -7.42 18.89
CA PHE A 206 4.77 -6.68 19.72
C PHE A 206 4.00 -7.65 20.62
N GLN A 207 4.41 -7.74 21.88
CA GLN A 207 3.55 -8.26 22.94
C GLN A 207 2.64 -7.12 23.40
N PRO A 208 1.34 -7.10 23.02
CA PRO A 208 0.43 -6.07 23.53
C PRO A 208 0.43 -6.11 25.05
N LYS A 209 0.62 -4.95 25.68
CA LYS A 209 0.37 -4.83 27.12
C LYS A 209 -1.07 -5.32 27.40
N PRO A 210 -1.31 -6.05 28.50
CA PRO A 210 -2.67 -6.38 28.90
C PRO A 210 -3.52 -5.10 28.87
N GLY A 211 -4.61 -5.09 28.11
CA GLY A 211 -5.43 -3.88 27.92
C GLY A 211 -5.29 -3.17 26.57
N TYR A 212 -4.19 -3.37 25.84
CA TYR A 212 -3.88 -2.61 24.62
C TYR A 212 -4.02 -3.49 23.37
N LYS A 213 -4.98 -3.17 22.49
CA LYS A 213 -5.03 -3.76 21.15
C LYS A 213 -3.93 -3.13 20.30
N GLN A 214 -3.23 -3.94 19.51
CA GLN A 214 -2.28 -3.44 18.52
C GLN A 214 -2.97 -2.41 17.62
N TRP A 215 -2.43 -1.20 17.59
CA TRP A 215 -2.87 -0.17 16.67
C TRP A 215 -2.15 -0.40 15.34
N VAL A 216 -2.92 -0.51 14.26
CA VAL A 216 -2.40 -0.63 12.89
C VAL A 216 -2.81 0.64 12.15
N ALA A 217 -1.84 1.30 11.54
CA ALA A 217 -2.12 2.50 10.75
C ALA A 217 -3.00 2.13 9.54
N GLN A 218 -4.07 2.89 9.33
CA GLN A 218 -4.98 2.69 8.20
C GLN A 218 -4.55 3.56 7.03
N ALA A 219 -3.46 3.15 6.37
CA ALA A 219 -2.85 3.99 5.33
C ALA A 219 -3.78 4.19 4.14
N GLY A 220 -4.53 3.17 3.72
CA GLY A 220 -5.44 3.30 2.57
C GLY A 220 -6.59 4.27 2.84
N THR A 221 -7.20 4.17 4.02
CA THR A 221 -8.19 5.16 4.50
C THR A 221 -7.61 6.58 4.53
N LEU A 222 -6.40 6.76 5.08
CA LEU A 222 -5.72 8.06 5.06
C LEU A 222 -5.52 8.60 3.64
N ILE A 223 -5.13 7.75 2.69
CA ILE A 223 -4.97 8.18 1.29
C ILE A 223 -6.29 8.62 0.69
N ALA A 224 -7.38 7.89 0.95
CA ALA A 224 -8.72 8.26 0.49
C ALA A 224 -9.15 9.64 1.05
N ASP A 225 -8.91 9.86 2.34
CA ASP A 225 -9.18 11.14 3.02
C ASP A 225 -8.34 12.28 2.43
N LEU A 226 -7.06 12.06 2.15
CA LEU A 226 -6.17 13.07 1.57
C LEU A 226 -6.61 13.48 0.16
N LEU A 227 -6.99 12.51 -0.69
CA LEU A 227 -7.46 12.79 -2.05
C LEU A 227 -8.80 13.54 -2.04
N THR A 228 -9.72 13.12 -1.17
CA THR A 228 -11.02 13.78 -0.99
C THR A 228 -10.83 15.19 -0.44
N CYS A 229 -9.98 15.38 0.58
CA CYS A 229 -9.67 16.67 1.17
C CYS A 229 -8.93 17.60 0.20
N ALA A 230 -8.10 17.08 -0.70
CA ALA A 230 -7.47 17.87 -1.75
C ALA A 230 -8.50 18.44 -2.76
N GLY A 231 -9.69 17.86 -2.82
CA GLY A 231 -10.80 18.33 -3.64
C GLY A 231 -11.13 17.44 -4.84
N ALA A 232 -10.74 16.15 -4.81
CA ALA A 232 -11.20 15.19 -5.80
C ALA A 232 -12.71 14.99 -5.66
N ASP A 233 -13.43 15.05 -6.77
CA ASP A 233 -14.88 14.83 -6.82
C ASP A 233 -15.23 13.40 -7.26
N HIS A 234 -14.26 12.68 -7.82
CA HIS A 234 -14.43 11.36 -8.40
C HIS A 234 -13.09 10.62 -8.52
N ILE A 235 -13.07 9.31 -8.33
CA ILE A 235 -11.87 8.46 -8.51
C ILE A 235 -12.13 7.42 -9.60
N ILE A 236 -11.19 7.24 -10.52
CA ILE A 236 -11.15 6.12 -11.46
C ILE A 236 -9.86 5.33 -11.17
N THR A 237 -9.96 4.04 -10.90
CA THR A 237 -8.80 3.18 -10.62
C THR A 237 -8.97 1.83 -11.32
N MET A 238 -8.00 0.92 -11.17
CA MET A 238 -8.06 -0.42 -11.77
C MET A 238 -7.59 -1.47 -10.78
N ASP A 239 -8.32 -2.58 -10.71
CA ASP A 239 -8.05 -3.76 -9.88
C ASP A 239 -7.50 -3.44 -8.48
N LEU A 240 -8.29 -2.69 -7.69
CA LEU A 240 -8.01 -2.49 -6.28
C LEU A 240 -7.68 -3.82 -5.58
N HIS A 241 -6.57 -3.85 -4.85
CA HIS A 241 -6.09 -5.04 -4.13
C HIS A 241 -7.18 -5.64 -3.22
N ASP A 242 -7.85 -4.78 -2.45
CA ASP A 242 -9.11 -5.10 -1.76
C ASP A 242 -10.25 -4.26 -2.35
N PRO A 243 -11.26 -4.87 -3.00
CA PRO A 243 -12.41 -4.13 -3.51
C PRO A 243 -13.16 -3.31 -2.45
N GLN A 244 -13.01 -3.63 -1.15
CA GLN A 244 -13.60 -2.86 -0.05
C GLN A 244 -13.07 -1.42 0.05
N TYR A 245 -11.89 -1.12 -0.52
CA TYR A 245 -11.34 0.25 -0.55
C TYR A 245 -12.29 1.27 -1.18
N GLN A 246 -13.19 0.85 -2.07
CA GLN A 246 -14.21 1.74 -2.63
C GLN A 246 -15.09 2.38 -1.54
N GLY A 247 -15.35 1.66 -0.45
CA GLY A 247 -16.16 2.14 0.67
C GLY A 247 -15.45 3.15 1.59
N PHE A 248 -14.16 3.42 1.38
CA PHE A 248 -13.41 4.42 2.16
C PHE A 248 -13.47 5.82 1.54
N PHE A 249 -14.01 5.96 0.34
CA PHE A 249 -14.22 7.25 -0.29
C PHE A 249 -15.63 7.76 -0.02
N ASP A 250 -15.73 9.05 0.33
CA ASP A 250 -17.00 9.77 0.36
C ASP A 250 -17.45 10.21 -1.05
N VAL A 251 -16.55 10.07 -2.04
CA VAL A 251 -16.78 10.38 -3.46
C VAL A 251 -16.96 9.10 -4.27
N PRO A 252 -17.64 9.15 -5.43
CA PRO A 252 -17.75 7.98 -6.29
C PRO A 252 -16.37 7.40 -6.67
N VAL A 253 -16.31 6.08 -6.81
CA VAL A 253 -15.11 5.35 -7.23
C VAL A 253 -15.50 4.36 -8.31
N ASP A 254 -14.95 4.54 -9.51
CA ASP A 254 -15.02 3.56 -10.58
C ASP A 254 -13.77 2.68 -10.54
N ASN A 255 -13.91 1.46 -10.01
CA ASN A 255 -12.87 0.45 -10.06
C ASN A 255 -12.99 -0.37 -11.35
N LEU A 256 -12.11 -0.09 -12.32
CA LEU A 256 -11.99 -0.83 -13.56
C LEU A 256 -11.35 -2.20 -13.31
N TYR A 257 -11.59 -3.17 -14.19
CA TYR A 257 -11.06 -4.52 -14.05
C TYR A 257 -10.19 -4.91 -15.24
N GLY A 258 -9.01 -5.47 -14.96
CA GLY A 258 -8.10 -6.05 -15.96
C GLY A 258 -8.49 -7.44 -16.40
N LYS A 259 -9.40 -8.10 -15.67
CA LYS A 259 -9.91 -9.45 -15.97
C LYS A 259 -10.23 -9.67 -17.47
N PRO A 260 -11.02 -8.80 -18.16
CA PRO A 260 -11.31 -8.99 -19.58
C PRO A 260 -10.06 -8.96 -20.47
N LEU A 261 -9.09 -8.08 -20.19
CA LEU A 261 -7.83 -8.01 -20.92
C LEU A 261 -7.00 -9.28 -20.74
N LEU A 262 -6.92 -9.78 -19.51
CA LEU A 262 -6.22 -11.02 -19.19
C LEU A 262 -6.90 -12.23 -19.84
N GLN A 263 -8.23 -12.32 -19.80
CA GLN A 263 -8.99 -13.37 -20.49
C GLN A 263 -8.78 -13.35 -22.00
N ASN A 264 -8.85 -12.17 -22.61
CA ASN A 264 -8.60 -11.99 -24.04
C ASN A 264 -7.18 -12.43 -24.42
N TYR A 265 -6.19 -12.15 -23.57
CA TYR A 265 -4.83 -12.65 -23.76
C TYR A 265 -4.76 -14.18 -23.73
N ILE A 266 -5.36 -14.81 -22.71
CA ILE A 266 -5.39 -16.27 -22.56
C ILE A 266 -5.98 -16.90 -23.83
N MET A 267 -7.15 -16.45 -24.26
CA MET A 267 -7.86 -17.01 -25.41
C MET A 267 -7.11 -16.86 -26.73
N LYS A 268 -6.35 -15.77 -26.91
CA LYS A 268 -5.66 -15.46 -28.18
C LYS A 268 -4.23 -15.98 -28.26
N HIS A 269 -3.53 -16.05 -27.14
CA HIS A 269 -2.07 -16.25 -27.12
C HIS A 269 -1.61 -17.52 -26.41
N ILE A 270 -2.46 -18.18 -25.61
CA ILE A 270 -2.10 -19.45 -24.96
C ILE A 270 -2.67 -20.59 -25.82
N PRO A 271 -1.82 -21.41 -26.44
CA PRO A 271 -2.28 -22.59 -27.19
C PRO A 271 -3.03 -23.56 -26.29
N ASP A 272 -4.10 -24.14 -26.80
CA ASP A 272 -4.91 -25.14 -26.10
C ASP A 272 -5.34 -24.68 -24.69
N TYR A 273 -5.65 -23.39 -24.53
CA TYR A 273 -5.97 -22.80 -23.22
C TYR A 273 -7.13 -23.49 -22.51
N LYS A 274 -8.01 -24.19 -23.25
CA LYS A 274 -9.11 -24.98 -22.68
C LYS A 274 -8.63 -26.14 -21.80
N GLU A 275 -7.44 -26.66 -22.07
CA GLU A 275 -6.79 -27.67 -21.25
C GLU A 275 -5.87 -27.05 -20.19
N ALA A 276 -5.79 -25.72 -20.09
CA ALA A 276 -4.98 -25.05 -19.06
C ALA A 276 -5.66 -25.05 -17.69
N VAL A 277 -4.87 -24.77 -16.65
CA VAL A 277 -5.33 -24.58 -15.27
C VAL A 277 -4.98 -23.17 -14.81
N VAL A 278 -5.97 -22.43 -14.32
CA VAL A 278 -5.74 -21.14 -13.67
C VAL A 278 -5.30 -21.39 -12.24
N VAL A 279 -4.19 -20.78 -11.83
CA VAL A 279 -3.60 -20.99 -10.52
C VAL A 279 -3.58 -19.68 -9.75
N SER A 280 -4.11 -19.69 -8.53
CA SER A 280 -3.88 -18.58 -7.60
C SER A 280 -2.61 -18.81 -6.77
N PRO A 281 -1.68 -17.83 -6.68
CA PRO A 281 -0.43 -17.99 -5.96
C PRO A 281 -0.57 -17.97 -4.43
N ASP A 282 -1.72 -17.51 -3.92
CA ASP A 282 -2.07 -17.50 -2.51
C ASP A 282 -3.59 -17.57 -2.30
N ALA A 283 -4.02 -17.67 -1.03
CA ALA A 283 -5.44 -17.78 -0.69
C ALA A 283 -6.23 -16.48 -0.92
N GLY A 284 -5.58 -15.31 -0.90
CA GLY A 284 -6.24 -14.01 -1.09
C GLY A 284 -6.69 -13.82 -2.53
N GLY A 285 -5.87 -14.25 -3.49
CA GLY A 285 -6.17 -14.19 -4.92
C GLY A 285 -7.16 -15.24 -5.43
N ALA A 286 -7.63 -16.19 -4.60
CA ALA A 286 -8.44 -17.33 -5.04
C ALA A 286 -9.70 -16.89 -5.79
N LYS A 287 -10.47 -15.94 -5.24
CA LYS A 287 -11.70 -15.42 -5.88
C LYS A 287 -11.43 -14.84 -7.27
N ARG A 288 -10.31 -14.17 -7.45
CA ARG A 288 -9.91 -13.54 -8.73
C ARG A 288 -9.59 -14.62 -9.77
N ALA A 289 -8.80 -15.60 -9.38
CA ALA A 289 -8.41 -16.71 -10.25
C ALA A 289 -9.62 -17.57 -10.63
N THR A 290 -10.48 -17.94 -9.68
CA THR A 290 -11.72 -18.69 -9.94
C THR A 290 -12.65 -17.92 -10.88
N ALA A 291 -12.80 -16.59 -10.70
CA ALA A 291 -13.62 -15.79 -11.60
C ALA A 291 -13.11 -15.72 -13.05
N ILE A 292 -11.82 -15.99 -13.30
CA ILE A 292 -11.29 -16.15 -14.67
C ILE A 292 -11.50 -17.58 -15.16
N ALA A 293 -11.27 -18.56 -14.30
CA ALA A 293 -11.44 -19.99 -14.61
C ALA A 293 -12.90 -20.31 -15.01
N ASP A 294 -13.87 -19.86 -14.22
CA ASP A 294 -15.30 -20.08 -14.43
C ASP A 294 -15.77 -19.48 -15.77
N ASP A 295 -15.38 -18.23 -16.06
CA ASP A 295 -15.74 -17.54 -17.30
C ASP A 295 -15.13 -18.20 -18.54
N LEU A 296 -13.92 -18.76 -18.40
CA LEU A 296 -13.22 -19.45 -19.48
C LEU A 296 -13.59 -20.93 -19.57
N ASP A 297 -14.38 -21.45 -18.62
CA ASP A 297 -14.73 -22.87 -18.49
C ASP A 297 -13.48 -23.76 -18.50
N ILE A 298 -12.53 -23.45 -17.60
CA ILE A 298 -11.28 -24.18 -17.38
C ILE A 298 -11.04 -24.44 -15.90
N GLU A 299 -10.14 -25.36 -15.58
CA GLU A 299 -9.92 -25.77 -14.19
C GLU A 299 -9.14 -24.74 -13.37
N PHE A 300 -9.31 -24.82 -12.05
CA PHE A 300 -8.68 -23.94 -11.07
C PHE A 300 -7.85 -24.72 -10.06
N ALA A 301 -6.67 -24.19 -9.71
CA ALA A 301 -5.83 -24.67 -8.62
C ALA A 301 -5.39 -23.53 -7.70
N LEU A 302 -5.05 -23.89 -6.46
CA LEU A 302 -4.68 -22.95 -5.41
C LEU A 302 -3.35 -23.34 -4.77
N ILE A 303 -2.45 -22.39 -4.62
CA ILE A 303 -1.26 -22.55 -3.80
C ILE A 303 -1.52 -21.95 -2.43
N HIS A 304 -1.50 -22.79 -1.41
CA HIS A 304 -1.57 -22.35 -0.02
C HIS A 304 -0.19 -22.41 0.63
N LYS A 305 0.23 -21.32 1.26
CA LYS A 305 1.48 -21.28 2.03
C LYS A 305 1.20 -21.62 3.48
N GLU A 306 1.51 -22.84 3.91
CA GLU A 306 1.52 -23.19 5.33
C GLU A 306 2.65 -22.44 6.04
N ARG A 307 2.29 -21.66 7.05
CA ARG A 307 3.24 -20.94 7.91
C ARG A 307 3.28 -21.65 9.27
N ARG A 308 4.17 -22.64 9.45
CA ARG A 308 4.37 -23.27 10.76
C ARG A 308 5.19 -22.33 11.67
N PRO A 309 4.80 -22.12 12.94
CA PRO A 309 5.59 -21.34 13.87
C PRO A 309 6.93 -22.04 14.11
N ILE A 310 8.01 -21.31 13.90
CA ILE A 310 9.38 -21.82 13.98
C ILE A 310 9.70 -22.12 15.45
N LYS A 311 9.90 -23.40 15.80
CA LYS A 311 10.75 -23.74 16.95
C LYS A 311 12.21 -23.55 16.50
N PHE A 312 13.00 -22.89 17.34
CA PHE A 312 14.33 -22.30 17.08
C PHE A 312 15.43 -23.18 16.44
N THR A 313 15.17 -24.44 16.08
CA THR A 313 16.21 -25.39 15.70
C THR A 313 16.28 -25.77 14.22
N GLU A 314 15.30 -25.42 13.38
CA GLU A 314 15.42 -25.68 11.93
C GLU A 314 14.81 -24.54 11.10
N GLN A 315 15.65 -23.85 10.32
CA GLN A 315 15.23 -22.90 9.28
C GLN A 315 14.56 -23.66 8.12
N ARG A 316 13.34 -24.17 8.33
CA ARG A 316 12.53 -24.70 7.23
C ARG A 316 11.74 -23.55 6.61
N ASN A 317 12.05 -23.26 5.35
CA ASN A 317 11.24 -22.41 4.48
C ASN A 317 9.75 -22.81 4.57
N ALA A 318 8.84 -21.84 4.73
CA ALA A 318 7.40 -22.07 4.72
C ALA A 318 7.00 -23.04 3.59
N SER A 319 6.36 -24.16 3.94
CA SER A 319 5.92 -25.18 2.98
C SER A 319 4.75 -24.65 2.16
N MET A 320 4.90 -24.66 0.85
CA MET A 320 3.79 -24.37 -0.08
C MET A 320 3.12 -25.70 -0.41
N MET A 321 1.79 -25.73 -0.33
CA MET A 321 0.95 -26.84 -0.72
C MET A 321 0.14 -26.42 -1.95
N LEU A 322 0.10 -27.29 -2.96
CA LEU A 322 -0.76 -27.13 -4.12
C LEU A 322 -2.05 -27.93 -3.91
N VAL A 323 -3.18 -27.33 -4.25
CA VAL A 323 -4.50 -27.95 -4.26
C VAL A 323 -5.08 -27.82 -5.68
N GLY A 324 -5.36 -28.94 -6.33
CA GLY A 324 -5.79 -29.01 -7.73
C GLY A 324 -4.83 -29.87 -8.57
N ASP A 325 -5.35 -30.51 -9.62
CA ASP A 325 -4.54 -31.30 -10.55
C ASP A 325 -3.99 -30.40 -11.67
N ILE A 326 -2.67 -30.48 -11.89
CA ILE A 326 -1.96 -29.66 -12.86
C ILE A 326 -0.97 -30.46 -13.72
N ALA A 327 -0.89 -31.78 -13.49
CA ALA A 327 0.13 -32.61 -14.11
C ALA A 327 -0.05 -32.59 -15.63
N ASP A 328 1.06 -32.41 -16.35
CA ASP A 328 1.10 -32.35 -17.81
C ASP A 328 0.27 -31.22 -18.45
N ARG A 329 -0.11 -30.19 -17.68
CA ARG A 329 -0.95 -29.08 -18.14
C ARG A 329 -0.24 -27.73 -18.13
N VAL A 330 -0.76 -26.80 -18.92
CA VAL A 330 -0.33 -25.39 -18.90
C VAL A 330 -0.94 -24.74 -17.66
N CYS A 331 -0.10 -24.12 -16.83
CA CYS A 331 -0.53 -23.38 -15.66
C CYS A 331 -0.49 -21.87 -15.90
N ILE A 332 -1.54 -21.17 -15.48
CA ILE A 332 -1.69 -19.72 -15.64
C ILE A 332 -1.81 -19.11 -14.24
N LEU A 333 -0.69 -18.60 -13.70
CA LEU A 333 -0.70 -17.86 -12.44
C LEU A 333 -1.41 -16.52 -12.64
N VAL A 334 -2.42 -16.24 -11.82
CA VAL A 334 -3.18 -14.97 -11.87
C VAL A 334 -3.08 -14.26 -10.53
N ASP A 335 -2.65 -13.00 -10.55
CA ASP A 335 -2.64 -12.12 -9.39
C ASP A 335 -2.98 -10.67 -9.77
N ASP A 336 -3.34 -9.81 -8.83
CA ASP A 336 -3.58 -8.39 -9.11
C ASP A 336 -2.27 -7.65 -9.30
N LEU A 337 -1.25 -7.96 -8.50
CA LEU A 337 0.01 -7.26 -8.55
C LEU A 337 1.18 -8.14 -8.16
N ALA A 338 2.37 -7.79 -8.65
CA ALA A 338 3.62 -8.35 -8.17
C ALA A 338 4.66 -7.27 -7.91
N ASP A 339 5.23 -7.30 -6.71
CA ASP A 339 6.24 -6.35 -6.25
C ASP A 339 7.64 -6.97 -6.32
N THR A 340 8.12 -7.64 -5.28
CA THR A 340 9.42 -8.34 -5.34
C THR A 340 9.39 -9.61 -6.20
N ALA A 341 8.24 -10.02 -6.73
CA ALA A 341 8.03 -11.26 -7.48
C ALA A 341 8.42 -12.56 -6.74
N ASN A 342 8.67 -12.53 -5.43
CA ASN A 342 9.06 -13.72 -4.65
C ASN A 342 7.99 -14.81 -4.67
N THR A 343 6.73 -14.43 -4.48
CA THR A 343 5.62 -15.37 -4.35
C THR A 343 5.32 -16.06 -5.69
N ILE A 344 5.18 -15.29 -6.77
CA ILE A 344 4.93 -15.83 -8.10
C ILE A 344 6.06 -16.73 -8.63
N THR A 345 7.32 -16.42 -8.33
CA THR A 345 8.46 -17.24 -8.80
C THR A 345 8.62 -18.54 -7.99
N ARG A 346 8.32 -18.50 -6.69
CA ARG A 346 8.23 -19.71 -5.88
C ARG A 346 7.05 -20.59 -6.29
N ALA A 347 5.90 -19.99 -6.57
CA ALA A 347 4.74 -20.67 -7.12
C ALA A 347 5.08 -21.37 -8.45
N ALA A 348 5.72 -20.66 -9.39
CA ALA A 348 6.16 -21.25 -10.65
C ALA A 348 7.13 -22.43 -10.46
N LYS A 349 8.06 -22.34 -9.50
CA LYS A 349 8.97 -23.43 -9.16
C LYS A 349 8.23 -24.66 -8.59
N LEU A 350 7.17 -24.45 -7.81
CA LEU A 350 6.31 -25.53 -7.32
C LEU A 350 5.55 -26.17 -8.48
N LEU A 351 4.89 -25.37 -9.32
CA LEU A 351 4.11 -25.87 -10.46
C LEU A 351 4.96 -26.73 -11.42
N LYS A 352 6.17 -26.29 -11.76
CA LYS A 352 7.09 -27.07 -12.58
C LYS A 352 7.53 -28.38 -11.92
N ARG A 353 7.62 -28.44 -10.59
CA ARG A 353 7.96 -29.67 -9.85
C ARG A 353 6.81 -30.68 -9.86
N GLU A 354 5.58 -30.18 -9.79
CA GLU A 354 4.36 -30.98 -9.81
C GLU A 354 3.90 -31.33 -11.25
N GLY A 355 4.73 -31.08 -12.27
CA GLY A 355 4.50 -31.56 -13.64
C GLY A 355 3.89 -30.55 -14.61
N ALA A 356 3.80 -29.25 -14.27
CA ALA A 356 3.30 -28.26 -15.23
C ALA A 356 4.19 -28.16 -16.49
N THR A 357 3.59 -28.22 -17.68
CA THR A 357 4.34 -28.14 -18.95
C THR A 357 4.86 -26.74 -19.21
N ARG A 358 3.98 -25.73 -19.07
CA ARG A 358 4.30 -24.30 -19.16
C ARG A 358 3.69 -23.54 -18.00
N VAL A 359 4.34 -22.45 -17.59
CA VAL A 359 3.86 -21.54 -16.55
C VAL A 359 3.84 -20.12 -17.10
N TYR A 360 2.64 -19.58 -17.23
CA TYR A 360 2.38 -18.16 -17.53
C TYR A 360 2.09 -17.43 -16.23
N ALA A 361 2.50 -16.17 -16.12
CA ALA A 361 2.12 -15.29 -15.02
C ALA A 361 1.40 -14.07 -15.57
N LEU A 362 0.13 -13.89 -15.26
CA LEU A 362 -0.73 -12.80 -15.69
C LEU A 362 -1.05 -11.93 -14.48
N LEU A 363 -0.65 -10.66 -14.54
CA LEU A 363 -0.78 -9.71 -13.44
C LEU A 363 -1.42 -8.43 -13.95
N THR A 364 -2.26 -7.78 -13.16
CA THR A 364 -2.67 -6.43 -13.53
C THR A 364 -1.51 -5.45 -13.34
N HIS A 365 -0.93 -5.34 -12.14
CA HIS A 365 0.10 -4.37 -11.79
C HIS A 365 1.48 -5.01 -11.58
N GLY A 366 2.36 -4.89 -12.56
CA GLY A 366 3.78 -5.27 -12.42
C GLY A 366 4.61 -4.16 -11.78
N ILE A 367 4.69 -4.11 -10.45
CA ILE A 367 5.51 -3.10 -9.73
C ILE A 367 7.01 -3.43 -9.86
N PHE A 368 7.36 -4.70 -9.72
CA PHE A 368 8.71 -5.24 -9.95
C PHE A 368 9.87 -4.47 -9.28
N SER A 369 9.72 -4.15 -7.99
CA SER A 369 10.76 -3.46 -7.23
C SER A 369 11.94 -4.35 -6.83
N GLY A 370 13.06 -3.72 -6.49
CA GLY A 370 14.25 -4.39 -6.00
C GLY A 370 14.84 -5.36 -7.02
N ASP A 371 15.04 -6.61 -6.60
CA ASP A 371 15.63 -7.67 -7.42
C ASP A 371 14.58 -8.50 -8.19
N ALA A 372 13.36 -7.98 -8.36
CA ALA A 372 12.28 -8.67 -9.06
C ALA A 372 12.66 -9.07 -10.50
N ILE A 373 13.21 -8.16 -11.30
CA ILE A 373 13.54 -8.44 -12.71
C ILE A 373 14.59 -9.55 -12.87
N PRO A 374 15.76 -9.51 -12.18
CA PRO A 374 16.70 -10.63 -12.18
C PRO A 374 16.05 -11.95 -11.71
N ARG A 375 15.21 -11.90 -10.66
CA ARG A 375 14.49 -13.06 -10.14
C ARG A 375 13.54 -13.66 -11.17
N LEU A 376 12.80 -12.82 -11.90
CA LEU A 376 11.88 -13.25 -12.95
C LEU A 376 12.63 -13.90 -14.13
N ASN A 377 13.75 -13.32 -14.55
CA ASN A 377 14.59 -13.89 -15.60
C ASN A 377 15.10 -15.29 -15.22
N ALA A 378 15.58 -15.46 -13.98
CA ALA A 378 16.06 -16.74 -13.47
C ALA A 378 14.94 -17.74 -13.07
N SER A 379 13.69 -17.30 -13.08
CA SER A 379 12.56 -18.13 -12.65
C SER A 379 12.15 -19.15 -13.70
N ALA A 380 11.35 -20.12 -13.26
CA ALA A 380 10.76 -21.15 -14.12
C ALA A 380 9.49 -20.69 -14.86
N ILE A 381 9.16 -19.39 -14.79
CA ILE A 381 8.07 -18.78 -15.56
C ILE A 381 8.51 -18.68 -17.02
N ASP A 382 7.65 -19.13 -17.93
CA ASP A 382 7.89 -19.11 -19.37
C ASP A 382 7.59 -17.71 -19.96
N LYS A 383 6.47 -17.09 -19.54
CA LYS A 383 6.07 -15.76 -19.99
C LYS A 383 5.34 -14.99 -18.90
N ILE A 384 5.59 -13.68 -18.82
CA ILE A 384 5.01 -12.78 -17.83
C ILE A 384 4.24 -11.70 -18.57
N ILE A 385 2.97 -11.54 -18.23
CA ILE A 385 2.06 -10.58 -18.84
C ILE A 385 1.63 -9.62 -17.75
N VAL A 386 1.84 -8.33 -17.99
CA VAL A 386 1.39 -7.26 -17.10
C VAL A 386 0.64 -6.20 -17.88
N THR A 387 -0.09 -5.32 -17.20
CA THR A 387 -0.59 -4.10 -17.85
C THR A 387 0.41 -2.95 -17.75
N ASN A 388 0.24 -1.92 -18.57
CA ASN A 388 0.94 -0.64 -18.43
C ASN A 388 0.30 0.29 -17.37
N SER A 389 -0.37 -0.24 -16.34
CA SER A 389 -0.86 0.57 -15.19
C SER A 389 0.28 1.20 -14.38
N VAL A 390 1.46 0.61 -14.49
CA VAL A 390 2.76 1.13 -14.04
C VAL A 390 3.65 1.23 -15.29
N PRO A 391 4.57 2.19 -15.40
CA PRO A 391 5.55 2.20 -16.49
C PRO A 391 6.34 0.88 -16.57
N GLN A 392 6.48 0.34 -17.78
CA GLN A 392 7.12 -0.97 -18.01
C GLN A 392 8.27 -0.91 -19.02
N GLU A 393 8.60 0.26 -19.55
CA GLU A 393 9.56 0.43 -20.64
C GLU A 393 10.94 -0.13 -20.25
N GLU A 394 11.40 0.16 -19.04
CA GLU A 394 12.67 -0.36 -18.53
C GLU A 394 12.58 -1.85 -18.17
N HIS A 395 11.47 -2.29 -17.57
CA HIS A 395 11.25 -3.70 -17.25
C HIS A 395 11.28 -4.58 -18.51
N ARG A 396 10.66 -4.12 -19.61
CA ARG A 396 10.68 -4.83 -20.91
C ARG A 396 12.08 -4.93 -21.51
N ARG A 397 12.91 -3.90 -21.34
CA ARG A 397 14.31 -3.93 -21.82
C ARG A 397 15.13 -4.96 -21.06
N LEU A 398 14.90 -5.08 -19.76
CA LEU A 398 15.67 -5.95 -18.86
C LEU A 398 15.12 -7.38 -18.76
N CYS A 399 13.84 -7.61 -19.09
CA CYS A 399 13.17 -8.90 -18.99
C CYS A 399 12.57 -9.33 -20.35
N PRO A 400 13.24 -10.22 -21.11
CA PRO A 400 12.72 -10.66 -22.41
C PRO A 400 11.46 -11.53 -22.32
N LYS A 401 11.13 -12.03 -21.12
CA LYS A 401 9.90 -12.81 -20.86
C LYS A 401 8.67 -11.92 -20.67
N LEU A 402 8.85 -10.61 -20.52
CA LEU A 402 7.80 -9.66 -20.16
C LEU A 402 7.06 -9.14 -21.40
N GLU A 403 5.74 -9.28 -21.39
CA GLU A 403 4.80 -8.68 -22.33
C GLU A 403 3.88 -7.72 -21.58
N VAL A 404 3.49 -6.63 -22.26
CA VAL A 404 2.73 -5.54 -21.65
C VAL A 404 1.45 -5.31 -22.45
N LEU A 405 0.32 -5.40 -21.76
CA LEU A 405 -1.00 -5.07 -22.26
C LEU A 405 -1.28 -3.58 -22.06
N ASP A 406 -1.84 -2.94 -23.09
CA ASP A 406 -2.21 -1.54 -23.03
C ASP A 406 -3.62 -1.35 -22.44
N ILE A 407 -3.72 -0.50 -21.42
CA ILE A 407 -4.97 -0.13 -20.75
C ILE A 407 -5.47 1.25 -21.16
N ALA A 408 -4.72 1.99 -21.98
CA ALA A 408 -5.13 3.30 -22.45
C ALA A 408 -6.55 3.30 -23.07
N PRO A 409 -6.96 2.30 -23.87
CA PRO A 409 -8.33 2.24 -24.39
C PRO A 409 -9.40 2.14 -23.29
N VAL A 410 -9.12 1.35 -22.24
CA VAL A 410 -10.05 1.14 -21.12
C VAL A 410 -10.22 2.45 -20.33
N PHE A 411 -9.12 3.14 -20.03
CA PHE A 411 -9.17 4.42 -19.31
C PHE A 411 -9.74 5.55 -20.16
N ALA A 412 -9.42 5.62 -21.45
CA ALA A 412 -10.00 6.60 -22.36
C ALA A 412 -11.53 6.43 -22.44
N GLU A 413 -12.01 5.21 -22.60
CA GLU A 413 -13.45 4.95 -22.67
C GLU A 413 -14.14 5.19 -21.32
N ALA A 414 -13.50 4.86 -20.19
CA ALA A 414 -14.01 5.20 -18.86
C ALA A 414 -14.16 6.72 -18.69
N ILE A 415 -13.10 7.48 -18.98
CA ILE A 415 -13.11 8.95 -18.94
C ILE A 415 -14.21 9.52 -19.85
N ARG A 416 -14.33 9.01 -21.09
CA ARG A 416 -15.37 9.44 -22.02
C ARG A 416 -16.76 9.19 -21.45
N ARG A 417 -17.02 8.03 -20.85
CA ARG A 417 -18.32 7.67 -20.26
C ARG A 417 -18.65 8.52 -19.05
N VAL A 418 -17.71 8.70 -18.12
CA VAL A 418 -17.85 9.58 -16.94
C VAL A 418 -18.17 11.01 -17.34
N HIS A 419 -17.53 11.51 -18.40
CA HIS A 419 -17.77 12.85 -18.91
C HIS A 419 -19.20 13.02 -19.45
N HIS A 420 -19.71 12.04 -20.20
CA HIS A 420 -21.03 12.09 -20.82
C HIS A 420 -22.16 11.55 -19.93
N GLY A 421 -21.86 11.03 -18.73
CA GLY A 421 -22.85 10.40 -17.85
C GLY A 421 -23.34 9.04 -18.36
N GLU A 422 -22.52 8.35 -19.15
CA GLU A 422 -22.83 7.02 -19.68
C GLU A 422 -22.40 5.91 -18.71
N SER A 423 -23.06 4.75 -18.80
CA SER A 423 -22.77 3.60 -17.95
C SER A 423 -21.37 3.01 -18.19
N ILE A 424 -20.56 2.92 -17.15
CA ILE A 424 -19.21 2.31 -17.17
C ILE A 424 -19.26 0.79 -17.07
N SER A 425 -20.33 0.23 -16.50
CA SER A 425 -20.47 -1.21 -16.26
C SER A 425 -20.36 -2.07 -17.52
N ARG A 426 -20.53 -1.49 -18.71
CA ARG A 426 -20.30 -2.18 -20.00
C ARG A 426 -18.84 -2.58 -20.21
N LEU A 427 -17.89 -1.81 -19.66
CA LEU A 427 -16.45 -2.11 -19.73
C LEU A 427 -16.08 -3.35 -18.93
N PHE A 428 -16.89 -3.73 -17.94
CA PHE A 428 -16.64 -4.91 -17.12
C PHE A 428 -17.03 -6.22 -17.82
N GLN A 429 -17.77 -6.14 -18.93
CA GLN A 429 -18.30 -7.31 -19.64
C GLN A 429 -17.58 -7.58 -20.98
N HIS A 430 -16.99 -6.56 -21.62
CA HIS A 430 -16.43 -6.65 -22.97
C HIS A 430 -15.16 -5.77 -23.08
N GLY A 431 -14.06 -6.20 -22.47
CA GLY A 431 -12.77 -5.47 -22.53
C GLY A 431 -11.86 -5.91 -23.66
#